data_AF-A0A6M4GT31-F1
#
_entry.id   AF-A0A6M4GT31-F1
#
_cell.length_a   1.000
_cell.length_b   1.000
_cell.length_c   1.000
_cell.angle_alpha   90.00
_cell.angle_beta   90.00
_cell.angle_gamma   90.00
#
_symmetry.space_group_name_H-M   'P 1'
#
loop_
_entity.id
_entity.type
_entity.pdbx_description
1 polymer ?
#
loop_
_entity_poly.entity_id
_entity_poly.type
_entity_poly.pdbx_seq_one_letter_code
_entity_poly.pdbx_strand_id
1 'polypeptide(L)'
;MDTPASTRRTLVRFATPLFALAALGAAVFAQARPLMCGDTLYQSIKLVADLRCGPGQDGLTIGAGGVRIDLNGYSILGTSDFTVAVRSWYFNGVEIVGPGRIEGFQYIAFLGDGHGHRVSGIETRDGNLALYNSSDSTVEGNRLSTLYVLSRPGGQATGNLVTNNEFMPGTVFPSFADAIVLSGCDTAGNRVTGNSQPRTPNPNYGSSVVLMDGAHDNDISRNTLSWKLFLGSGASYNRVSGNVISIDAATSVGVQLAAQYSDCMGGPAGPLRNVIEDNEIHDSNFGIFVHGGFGVMTTRNTFRGNVIGKPTQAGISFGPFSDRNDGRGNTVIGPVPYAIDDGTRNLWP
;
A
#
# COMPACT_ATOMS: atom_id res chain seq x y z
N MET A 1 -22.72 25.56 40.87
CA MET A 1 -21.86 26.62 41.47
C MET A 1 -21.54 27.58 40.36
N ASP A 2 -22.39 28.59 40.23
CA ASP A 2 -22.28 29.66 39.26
C ASP A 2 -21.48 30.82 39.87
N THR A 3 -20.56 31.39 39.09
CA THR A 3 -20.03 32.74 39.34
C THR A 3 -19.97 33.54 38.03
N PRO A 4 -20.58 34.75 37.99
CA PRO A 4 -20.57 35.65 36.84
C PRO A 4 -19.59 36.83 37.01
N ALA A 5 -19.63 37.74 36.03
CA ALA A 5 -19.12 39.14 36.00
C ALA A 5 -17.68 39.33 35.49
N SER A 6 -17.27 40.42 34.83
CA SER A 6 -17.88 41.57 34.14
C SER A 6 -16.72 42.57 33.90
N THR A 7 -16.77 43.36 32.82
CA THR A 7 -16.11 44.70 32.66
C THR A 7 -14.58 44.73 32.53
N ARG A 8 -13.92 45.61 31.77
CA ARG A 8 -14.22 46.98 31.31
C ARG A 8 -13.41 47.31 30.05
N ARG A 9 -14.00 48.18 29.22
CA ARG A 9 -13.40 48.88 28.08
C ARG A 9 -12.35 49.89 28.56
N THR A 10 -11.23 50.01 27.84
CA THR A 10 -10.45 51.27 27.78
C THR A 10 -10.06 51.54 26.34
N LEU A 11 -10.76 52.50 25.73
CA LEU A 11 -10.42 53.15 24.48
C LEU A 11 -9.33 54.19 24.74
N VAL A 12 -8.18 54.05 24.11
CA VAL A 12 -7.20 55.14 24.00
C VAL A 12 -6.98 55.42 22.51
N ARG A 13 -7.56 56.55 22.08
CA ARG A 13 -7.35 57.15 20.75
C ARG A 13 -6.09 58.00 20.84
N PHE A 14 -5.04 57.61 20.13
CA PHE A 14 -3.97 58.53 19.72
C PHE A 14 -4.03 58.71 18.21
N ALA A 15 -4.28 59.95 17.80
CA ALA A 15 -4.19 60.42 16.44
C ALA A 15 -2.70 60.62 16.10
N THR A 16 -2.23 59.94 15.06
CA THR A 16 -0.86 60.06 14.54
C THR A 16 -0.95 60.46 13.06
N PRO A 17 -0.05 61.33 12.58
CA PRO A 17 -0.26 62.09 11.35
C PRO A 17 0.06 61.27 10.10
N LEU A 18 -0.69 61.58 9.05
CA LEU A 18 -0.50 61.19 7.65
C LEU A 18 0.94 61.48 7.19
N PHE A 19 1.73 60.44 6.93
CA PHE A 19 2.84 60.46 5.97
C PHE A 19 2.61 59.32 4.97
N ALA A 20 1.84 59.62 3.93
CA ALA A 20 1.60 58.72 2.81
C ALA A 20 2.81 58.76 1.87
N LEU A 21 3.86 58.02 2.22
CA LEU A 21 4.96 57.73 1.31
C LEU A 21 4.53 56.53 0.45
N ALA A 22 3.99 56.80 -0.73
CA ALA A 22 3.64 55.79 -1.73
C ALA A 22 4.92 55.15 -2.28
N ALA A 23 5.47 54.17 -1.54
CA ALA A 23 6.45 53.24 -2.06
C ALA A 23 5.74 52.32 -3.07
N LEU A 24 5.69 52.75 -4.33
CA LEU A 24 5.48 51.88 -5.48
C LEU A 24 6.70 50.94 -5.59
N GLY A 25 6.81 50.02 -4.63
CA GLY A 25 7.65 48.85 -4.76
C GLY A 25 7.04 48.02 -5.89
N ALA A 26 7.66 48.07 -7.07
CA ALA A 26 7.38 47.11 -8.12
C ALA A 26 7.53 45.74 -7.49
N ALA A 27 6.40 45.07 -7.23
CA ALA A 27 6.39 43.65 -6.92
C ALA A 27 6.96 43.00 -8.16
N VAL A 28 8.27 42.74 -8.15
CA VAL A 28 8.90 41.86 -9.09
C VAL A 28 8.26 40.52 -8.79
N PHE A 29 7.18 40.22 -9.50
CA PHE A 29 6.66 38.88 -9.58
C PHE A 29 7.82 38.07 -10.09
N ALA A 30 8.54 37.41 -9.18
CA ALA A 30 9.55 36.45 -9.52
C ALA A 30 8.83 35.47 -10.44
N GLN A 31 9.09 35.61 -11.75
CA GLN A 31 8.50 34.74 -12.74
C GLN A 31 9.05 33.36 -12.41
N ALA A 32 8.21 32.55 -11.76
CA ALA A 32 8.52 31.16 -11.50
C ALA A 32 8.89 30.58 -12.86
N ARG A 33 10.14 30.12 -12.98
CA ARG A 33 10.60 29.48 -14.20
C ARG A 33 9.60 28.36 -14.54
N PRO A 34 9.18 28.22 -15.80
CA PRO A 34 8.32 27.13 -16.21
C PRO A 34 8.94 25.81 -15.74
N LEU A 35 8.13 24.97 -15.10
CA LEU A 35 8.56 23.65 -14.64
C LEU A 35 8.81 22.76 -15.86
N MET A 36 9.95 22.08 -15.88
CA MET A 36 10.36 21.16 -16.94
C MET A 36 10.62 19.77 -16.37
N CYS A 37 10.53 18.74 -17.22
CA CYS A 37 10.87 17.40 -16.80
C CYS A 37 12.37 17.31 -16.48
N GLY A 38 12.72 16.52 -15.47
CA GLY A 38 14.07 16.44 -14.91
C GLY A 38 14.42 17.57 -13.93
N ASP A 39 13.53 18.54 -13.69
CA ASP A 39 13.78 19.59 -12.71
C ASP A 39 13.94 19.02 -11.30
N THR A 40 14.88 19.59 -10.55
CA THR A 40 15.06 19.30 -9.12
C THR A 40 14.36 20.35 -8.26
N LEU A 41 13.43 19.90 -7.43
CA LEU A 41 12.61 20.73 -6.56
C LEU A 41 13.24 20.87 -5.18
N TYR A 42 13.57 22.10 -4.80
CA TYR A 42 14.02 22.45 -3.45
C TYR A 42 12.93 23.13 -2.62
N GLN A 43 11.77 23.40 -3.24
CA GLN A 43 10.63 24.05 -2.62
C GLN A 43 9.33 23.46 -3.19
N SER A 44 8.25 23.58 -2.44
CA SER A 44 6.93 23.14 -2.87
C SER A 44 6.45 23.88 -4.12
N ILE A 45 5.76 23.15 -4.98
CA ILE A 45 5.23 23.67 -6.24
C ILE A 45 3.76 23.28 -6.41
N LYS A 46 3.10 24.05 -7.28
CA LYS A 46 1.74 23.81 -7.73
C LYS A 46 1.74 23.76 -9.25
N LEU A 47 1.25 22.68 -9.84
CA LEU A 47 1.15 22.59 -11.29
C LEU A 47 0.10 23.58 -11.80
N VAL A 48 0.45 24.25 -12.89
CA VAL A 48 -0.40 25.21 -13.62
C VAL A 48 -0.65 24.78 -15.06
N ALA A 49 -0.05 23.66 -15.47
CA ALA A 49 -0.19 23.02 -16.76
C ALA A 49 0.23 21.55 -16.62
N ASP A 50 -0.15 20.71 -17.59
CA ASP A 50 0.38 19.34 -17.68
C ASP A 50 1.90 19.39 -17.92
N LEU A 51 2.64 18.59 -17.15
CA LEU A 51 4.05 18.35 -17.37
C LEU A 51 4.21 17.12 -18.28
N ARG A 52 4.75 17.31 -19.48
CA ARG A 52 4.91 16.24 -20.49
C ARG A 52 6.37 15.91 -20.69
N CYS A 53 6.76 14.70 -20.35
CA CYS A 53 8.12 14.21 -20.38
C CYS A 53 8.38 13.36 -21.63
N GLY A 54 9.55 13.56 -22.24
CA GLY A 54 9.97 12.78 -23.39
C GLY A 54 10.40 11.37 -23.01
N PRO A 55 10.65 10.51 -24.02
CA PRO A 55 11.19 9.17 -23.80
C PRO A 55 12.49 9.19 -23.00
N GLY A 56 12.60 8.30 -22.00
CA GLY A 56 13.81 8.17 -21.17
C GLY A 56 14.05 9.31 -20.16
N GLN A 57 13.11 10.23 -20.00
CA GLN A 57 13.21 11.35 -19.05
C GLN A 57 12.36 11.09 -17.80
N ASP A 58 12.95 11.33 -16.63
CA ASP A 58 12.21 11.39 -15.36
C ASP A 58 11.34 12.65 -15.29
N GLY A 59 10.28 12.61 -14.49
CA GLY A 59 9.40 13.75 -14.29
C GLY A 59 10.05 14.84 -13.42
N LEU A 60 10.06 14.63 -12.11
CA LEU A 60 10.55 15.59 -11.11
C LEU A 60 11.45 14.87 -10.12
N THR A 61 12.56 15.51 -9.75
CA THR A 61 13.45 15.04 -8.68
C THR A 61 13.26 15.91 -7.46
N ILE A 62 13.17 15.32 -6.27
CA ILE A 62 13.13 16.04 -5.01
C ILE A 62 14.55 16.28 -4.51
N GLY A 63 14.88 17.55 -4.23
CA GLY A 63 16.19 17.98 -3.73
C GLY A 63 16.19 18.45 -2.28
N ALA A 64 15.03 18.45 -1.60
CA ALA A 64 14.90 18.85 -0.19
C ALA A 64 13.75 18.11 0.49
N GLY A 65 13.81 18.00 1.82
CA GLY A 65 12.69 17.51 2.63
C GLY A 65 11.54 18.52 2.70
N GLY A 66 10.33 18.03 2.99
CA GLY A 66 9.13 18.85 3.12
C GLY A 66 8.59 19.42 1.80
N VAL A 67 9.12 18.99 0.65
CA VAL A 67 8.64 19.43 -0.65
C VAL A 67 7.27 18.83 -0.93
N ARG A 68 6.31 19.70 -1.25
CA ARG A 68 4.97 19.34 -1.69
C ARG A 68 4.81 19.61 -3.19
N ILE A 69 4.35 18.61 -3.92
CA ILE A 69 3.88 18.71 -5.31
C ILE A 69 2.36 18.68 -5.29
N ASP A 70 1.73 19.83 -5.51
CA ASP A 70 0.28 19.93 -5.73
C ASP A 70 -0.03 19.82 -7.23
N LEU A 71 -0.66 18.72 -7.65
CA LEU A 71 -1.01 18.47 -9.04
C LEU A 71 -2.12 19.40 -9.54
N ASN A 72 -2.97 19.95 -8.66
CA ASN A 72 -3.96 20.98 -8.98
C ASN A 72 -4.83 20.68 -10.23
N GLY A 73 -5.19 19.42 -10.43
CA GLY A 73 -5.97 18.92 -11.57
C GLY A 73 -5.18 18.66 -12.85
N TYR A 74 -3.88 18.95 -12.88
CA TYR A 74 -2.99 18.70 -14.01
C TYR A 74 -2.32 17.33 -13.92
N SER A 75 -1.68 16.93 -15.02
CA SER A 75 -1.03 15.62 -15.14
C SER A 75 0.49 15.72 -15.25
N ILE A 76 1.20 14.71 -14.73
CA ILE A 76 2.60 14.42 -15.09
C ILE A 76 2.56 13.21 -16.03
N LEU A 77 2.93 13.42 -17.29
CA LEU A 77 2.75 12.45 -18.37
C LEU A 77 4.12 12.04 -18.92
N GLY A 78 4.39 10.74 -18.91
CA GLY A 78 5.56 10.13 -19.51
C GLY A 78 5.20 9.30 -20.74
N THR A 79 6.22 8.70 -21.35
CA THR A 79 6.06 7.82 -22.52
C THR A 79 6.92 6.56 -22.41
N SER A 80 7.45 6.22 -21.22
CA SER A 80 8.52 5.23 -21.07
C SER A 80 8.37 4.37 -19.83
N ASP A 81 8.54 3.07 -20.01
CA ASP A 81 8.36 2.05 -18.97
C ASP A 81 9.55 1.89 -18.01
N PHE A 82 10.55 2.78 -18.09
CA PHE A 82 11.78 2.72 -17.27
C PHE A 82 12.12 4.03 -16.55
N THR A 83 11.21 5.01 -16.57
CA THR A 83 11.41 6.32 -15.92
C THR A 83 10.54 6.46 -14.67
N VAL A 84 10.84 7.47 -13.86
CA VAL A 84 10.11 7.78 -12.63
C VAL A 84 9.50 9.17 -12.72
N ALA A 85 8.20 9.30 -12.46
CA ALA A 85 7.53 10.59 -12.47
C ALA A 85 7.95 11.49 -11.30
N VAL A 86 8.00 10.97 -10.09
CA VAL A 86 8.51 11.71 -8.91
C VAL A 86 9.54 10.86 -8.18
N ARG A 87 10.80 11.31 -8.18
CA ARG A 87 11.91 10.60 -7.54
C ARG A 87 12.36 11.37 -6.30
N SER A 88 12.38 10.69 -5.15
CA SER A 88 12.95 11.21 -3.90
C SER A 88 13.86 10.16 -3.27
N TRP A 89 15.05 10.58 -2.86
CA TRP A 89 15.99 9.77 -2.10
C TRP A 89 16.48 10.54 -0.87
N TYR A 90 16.45 9.92 0.30
CA TYR A 90 16.98 10.45 1.57
C TYR A 90 16.26 11.68 2.14
N PHE A 91 15.16 12.13 1.53
CA PHE A 91 14.40 13.30 1.99
C PHE A 91 13.12 12.90 2.70
N ASN A 92 12.83 13.52 3.83
CA ASN A 92 11.62 13.28 4.61
C ASN A 92 10.47 14.21 4.19
N GLY A 93 9.23 13.84 4.49
CA GLY A 93 8.07 14.74 4.40
C GLY A 93 7.71 15.15 2.98
N VAL A 94 8.05 14.35 1.98
CA VAL A 94 7.64 14.63 0.59
C VAL A 94 6.15 14.35 0.44
N GLU A 95 5.43 15.32 -0.12
CA GLU A 95 4.01 15.21 -0.39
C GLU A 95 3.72 15.25 -1.89
N ILE A 96 2.89 14.33 -2.39
CA ILE A 96 2.32 14.35 -3.74
C ILE A 96 0.80 14.39 -3.57
N VAL A 97 0.17 15.50 -3.95
CA VAL A 97 -1.22 15.78 -3.63
C VAL A 97 -2.01 16.12 -4.88
N GLY A 98 -3.11 15.40 -5.08
CA GLY A 98 -4.07 15.65 -6.15
C GLY A 98 -5.14 16.70 -5.83
N PRO A 99 -6.16 16.84 -6.70
CA PRO A 99 -6.45 15.96 -7.84
C PRO A 99 -5.41 16.07 -8.95
N GLY A 100 -5.25 15.03 -9.76
CA GLY A 100 -4.35 15.01 -10.90
C GLY A 100 -3.97 13.59 -11.31
N ARG A 101 -3.30 13.45 -12.46
CA ARG A 101 -2.90 12.14 -12.99
C ARG A 101 -1.39 12.00 -13.11
N ILE A 102 -0.89 10.78 -12.91
CA ILE A 102 0.49 10.42 -13.21
C ILE A 102 0.46 9.13 -14.04
N GLU A 103 0.97 9.17 -15.28
CA GLU A 103 0.85 8.07 -16.25
C GLU A 103 2.08 7.97 -17.16
N GLY A 104 2.33 6.78 -17.70
CA GLY A 104 3.39 6.54 -18.69
C GLY A 104 4.80 6.48 -18.10
N PHE A 105 4.90 6.03 -16.85
CA PHE A 105 6.15 5.83 -16.11
C PHE A 105 6.19 4.42 -15.51
N GLN A 106 7.41 3.90 -15.29
CA GLN A 106 7.58 2.66 -14.51
C GLN A 106 7.12 2.85 -13.08
N TYR A 107 7.52 3.98 -12.48
CA TYR A 107 7.11 4.39 -11.15
C TYR A 107 6.46 5.76 -11.22
N ILE A 108 5.24 5.85 -10.70
CA ILE A 108 4.55 7.13 -10.54
C ILE A 108 5.21 7.97 -9.44
N ALA A 109 5.76 7.29 -8.43
CA ALA A 109 6.69 7.87 -7.50
C ALA A 109 7.56 6.78 -6.89
N PHE A 110 8.83 7.11 -6.70
CA PHE A 110 9.79 6.31 -5.97
C PHE A 110 10.30 7.16 -4.81
N LEU A 111 9.82 6.86 -3.61
CA LEU A 111 10.16 7.57 -2.38
C LEU A 111 11.05 6.64 -1.54
N GLY A 112 12.36 6.92 -1.55
CA GLY A 112 13.40 6.03 -1.06
C GLY A 112 14.17 6.60 0.13
N ASP A 113 14.46 5.76 1.13
CA ASP A 113 15.32 6.06 2.29
C ASP A 113 14.89 7.35 3.05
N GLY A 114 13.59 7.66 3.08
CA GLY A 114 13.01 8.83 3.76
C GLY A 114 11.79 8.45 4.61
N HIS A 115 11.26 9.40 5.37
CA HIS A 115 10.15 9.15 6.30
C HIS A 115 9.03 10.19 6.20
N GLY A 116 7.83 9.83 6.65
CA GLY A 116 6.71 10.77 6.76
C GLY A 116 6.19 11.26 5.40
N HIS A 117 6.30 10.44 4.36
CA HIS A 117 5.79 10.80 3.03
C HIS A 117 4.27 10.79 3.00
N ARG A 118 3.68 11.58 2.10
CA ARG A 118 2.23 11.59 1.88
C ARG A 118 1.92 11.55 0.39
N VAL A 119 1.15 10.57 -0.04
CA VAL A 119 0.62 10.50 -1.42
C VAL A 119 -0.90 10.40 -1.34
N SER A 120 -1.60 11.40 -1.88
CA SER A 120 -3.05 11.45 -1.75
C SER A 120 -3.79 12.09 -2.93
N GLY A 121 -4.96 11.55 -3.25
CA GLY A 121 -5.88 12.11 -4.24
C GLY A 121 -5.40 12.03 -5.70
N ILE A 122 -4.43 11.18 -6.00
CA ILE A 122 -3.93 11.01 -7.38
C ILE A 122 -4.62 9.84 -8.08
N GLU A 123 -4.67 9.90 -9.40
CA GLU A 123 -5.12 8.81 -10.26
C GLU A 123 -3.99 8.34 -11.17
N THR A 124 -3.85 7.03 -11.31
CA THR A 124 -2.89 6.40 -12.22
C THR A 124 -3.55 5.26 -12.96
N ARG A 125 -3.16 5.10 -14.22
CA ARG A 125 -3.57 3.97 -15.05
C ARG A 125 -2.54 2.85 -15.05
N ASP A 126 -1.29 3.23 -14.91
CA ASP A 126 -0.12 2.37 -14.94
C ASP A 126 0.96 2.87 -13.97
N GLY A 127 2.06 2.12 -13.91
CA GLY A 127 3.19 2.40 -13.07
C GLY A 127 3.01 1.98 -11.60
N ASN A 128 4.09 2.13 -10.86
CA ASN A 128 4.20 1.66 -9.50
C ASN A 128 4.41 2.83 -8.53
N LEU A 129 3.73 2.82 -7.39
CA LEU A 129 4.12 3.64 -6.26
C LEU A 129 5.06 2.83 -5.37
N ALA A 130 6.22 3.37 -5.00
CA ALA A 130 7.15 2.70 -4.10
C ALA A 130 7.50 3.57 -2.89
N LEU A 131 7.28 3.00 -1.70
CA LEU A 131 7.86 3.40 -0.43
C LEU A 131 9.02 2.44 -0.12
N TYR A 132 10.24 2.84 -0.49
CA TYR A 132 11.43 1.99 -0.39
C TYR A 132 12.28 2.43 0.81
N ASN A 133 12.54 1.53 1.75
CA ASN A 133 13.14 1.83 3.06
C ASN A 133 12.53 3.09 3.70
N SER A 134 11.20 3.20 3.64
CA SER A 134 10.50 4.38 4.10
C SER A 134 9.54 4.05 5.22
N SER A 135 9.50 4.91 6.23
CA SER A 135 8.65 4.71 7.41
C SER A 135 7.67 5.85 7.63
N ASP A 136 6.64 5.58 8.44
CA ASP A 136 5.63 6.54 8.89
C ASP A 136 4.95 7.31 7.75
N SER A 137 4.87 6.70 6.56
CA SER A 137 4.32 7.34 5.38
C SER A 137 2.86 6.97 5.17
N THR A 138 2.09 7.86 4.55
CA THR A 138 0.66 7.67 4.27
C THR A 138 0.39 7.68 2.78
N VAL A 139 -0.28 6.64 2.29
CA VAL A 139 -0.82 6.56 0.94
C VAL A 139 -2.34 6.45 1.06
N GLU A 140 -3.07 7.51 0.71
CA GLU A 140 -4.51 7.53 0.92
C GLU A 140 -5.37 8.16 -0.18
N GLY A 141 -6.57 7.63 -0.39
CA GLY A 141 -7.55 8.24 -1.29
C GLY A 141 -7.08 8.30 -2.74
N ASN A 142 -6.25 7.35 -3.17
CA ASN A 142 -5.71 7.29 -4.52
C ASN A 142 -6.40 6.22 -5.35
N ARG A 143 -6.32 6.36 -6.66
CA ARG A 143 -6.66 5.31 -7.63
C ARG A 143 -5.37 4.84 -8.28
N LEU A 144 -4.85 3.68 -7.85
CA LEU A 144 -3.50 3.20 -8.16
C LEU A 144 -3.55 1.88 -8.92
N SER A 145 -2.50 1.54 -9.66
CA SER A 145 -2.28 0.17 -10.16
C SER A 145 -1.63 -0.72 -9.10
N THR A 146 -0.46 -0.29 -8.62
CA THR A 146 0.36 -1.06 -7.68
C THR A 146 1.04 -0.15 -6.66
N LEU A 147 1.11 -0.62 -5.42
CA LEU A 147 1.88 -0.03 -4.33
C LEU A 147 2.86 -1.04 -3.75
N TYR A 148 4.11 -0.64 -3.65
CA TYR A 148 5.18 -1.36 -2.98
C TYR A 148 5.59 -0.65 -1.69
N VAL A 149 5.65 -1.40 -0.59
CA VAL A 149 6.27 -1.02 0.68
C VAL A 149 7.42 -2.01 0.90
N LEU A 150 8.64 -1.55 0.69
CA LEU A 150 9.80 -2.43 0.53
C LEU A 150 10.91 -2.05 1.49
N SER A 151 11.58 -3.05 2.06
CA SER A 151 12.83 -2.84 2.80
C SER A 151 13.94 -3.75 2.28
N ARG A 152 15.14 -3.22 2.04
CA ARG A 152 16.35 -4.03 1.77
C ARG A 152 16.99 -4.52 3.06
N PRO A 153 17.95 -5.47 3.01
CA PRO A 153 18.78 -5.79 4.17
C PRO A 153 19.40 -4.55 4.81
N GLY A 154 19.11 -4.32 6.10
CA GLY A 154 19.57 -3.15 6.86
C GLY A 154 18.75 -1.86 6.66
N GLY A 155 17.76 -1.85 5.76
CA GLY A 155 16.76 -0.79 5.64
C GLY A 155 15.49 -1.14 6.42
N GLN A 156 14.61 -0.16 6.60
CA GLN A 156 13.34 -0.31 7.33
C GLN A 156 12.18 0.25 6.52
N ALA A 157 11.05 -0.44 6.49
CA ALA A 157 9.82 0.08 5.90
C ALA A 157 8.67 -0.12 6.88
N THR A 158 8.59 0.77 7.87
CA THR A 158 7.79 0.54 9.08
C THR A 158 6.73 1.61 9.33
N GLY A 159 5.63 1.24 10.00
CA GLY A 159 4.61 2.20 10.42
C GLY A 159 3.88 2.91 9.28
N ASN A 160 3.95 2.41 8.05
CA ASN A 160 3.27 3.03 6.92
C ASN A 160 1.76 2.73 6.96
N LEU A 161 0.96 3.70 6.55
CA LEU A 161 -0.49 3.62 6.44
C LEU A 161 -0.92 3.65 4.97
N VAL A 162 -1.56 2.58 4.51
CA VAL A 162 -2.17 2.49 3.18
C VAL A 162 -3.68 2.40 3.37
N THR A 163 -4.40 3.48 3.09
CA THR A 163 -5.84 3.55 3.42
C THR A 163 -6.73 4.17 2.35
N ASN A 164 -7.94 3.63 2.20
CA ASN A 164 -8.97 4.20 1.32
C ASN A 164 -8.50 4.40 -0.13
N ASN A 165 -7.63 3.52 -0.64
CA ASN A 165 -7.22 3.53 -2.04
C ASN A 165 -8.05 2.55 -2.86
N GLU A 166 -8.26 2.87 -4.14
CA GLU A 166 -8.82 1.97 -5.13
C GLU A 166 -7.71 1.42 -6.03
N PHE A 167 -7.53 0.10 -6.05
CA PHE A 167 -6.49 -0.54 -6.86
C PHE A 167 -7.08 -1.07 -8.18
N MET A 168 -6.70 -0.47 -9.29
CA MET A 168 -7.11 -0.88 -10.63
C MET A 168 -6.14 -1.91 -11.20
N PRO A 169 -6.58 -2.87 -12.02
CA PRO A 169 -5.64 -3.71 -12.74
C PRO A 169 -4.76 -2.87 -13.65
N GLY A 170 -3.45 -3.07 -13.54
CA GLY A 170 -2.50 -2.47 -14.47
C GLY A 170 -2.74 -2.98 -15.90
N THR A 171 -2.56 -2.10 -16.89
CA THR A 171 -2.70 -2.45 -18.31
C THR A 171 -1.40 -2.92 -18.97
N VAL A 172 -0.24 -2.66 -18.35
CA VAL A 172 1.06 -2.71 -19.04
C VAL A 172 1.88 -3.96 -18.70
N PHE A 173 1.78 -4.52 -17.48
CA PHE A 173 2.58 -5.68 -17.06
C PHE A 173 1.72 -6.82 -16.49
N PRO A 174 1.21 -7.72 -17.34
CA PRO A 174 0.29 -8.77 -16.93
C PRO A 174 0.94 -9.91 -16.10
N SER A 175 2.28 -9.93 -15.95
CA SER A 175 2.97 -11.09 -15.39
C SER A 175 3.04 -11.15 -13.86
N PHE A 176 2.89 -10.03 -13.13
CA PHE A 176 2.89 -9.99 -11.66
C PHE A 176 2.03 -8.83 -11.14
N ALA A 177 0.73 -8.88 -11.43
CA ALA A 177 -0.20 -7.82 -11.05
C ALA A 177 -0.57 -7.92 -9.56
N ASP A 178 0.36 -7.64 -8.67
CA ASP A 178 0.05 -7.46 -7.25
C ASP A 178 -0.40 -6.02 -7.00
N ALA A 179 -1.50 -5.82 -6.26
CA ALA A 179 -2.00 -4.48 -5.96
C ALA A 179 -1.19 -3.83 -4.83
N ILE A 180 -0.97 -4.55 -3.73
CA ILE A 180 -0.21 -4.06 -2.58
C ILE A 180 0.83 -5.12 -2.19
N VAL A 181 2.10 -4.73 -2.13
CA VAL A 181 3.20 -5.61 -1.74
C VAL A 181 3.96 -5.03 -0.55
N LEU A 182 3.99 -5.77 0.54
CA LEU A 182 4.83 -5.53 1.72
C LEU A 182 5.94 -6.59 1.68
N SER A 183 7.17 -6.19 1.38
CA SER A 183 8.28 -7.14 1.22
C SER A 183 9.59 -6.63 1.81
N GLY A 184 10.26 -7.52 2.52
CA GLY A 184 11.64 -7.36 2.92
C GLY A 184 11.88 -7.43 4.43
N CYS A 185 13.13 -7.25 4.81
CA CYS A 185 13.68 -7.76 6.07
C CYS A 185 13.13 -7.07 7.30
N ASP A 186 12.74 -5.80 7.17
CA ASP A 186 12.15 -4.99 8.24
C ASP A 186 10.97 -4.18 7.70
N THR A 187 10.11 -4.88 6.95
CA THR A 187 8.80 -4.35 6.53
C THR A 187 7.77 -4.70 7.59
N ALA A 188 7.67 -3.86 8.62
CA ALA A 188 6.94 -4.17 9.84
C ALA A 188 6.02 -3.08 10.39
N GLY A 189 4.99 -3.47 11.13
CA GLY A 189 4.07 -2.51 11.76
C GLY A 189 3.29 -1.66 10.77
N ASN A 190 3.21 -2.05 9.49
CA ASN A 190 2.45 -1.33 8.48
C ASN A 190 0.96 -1.69 8.58
N ARG A 191 0.10 -0.75 8.20
CA ARG A 191 -1.34 -0.93 8.20
C ARG A 191 -1.93 -0.70 6.82
N VAL A 192 -2.60 -1.72 6.30
CA VAL A 192 -3.31 -1.70 5.01
C VAL A 192 -4.80 -1.85 5.29
N THR A 193 -5.57 -0.76 5.17
CA THR A 193 -6.96 -0.76 5.63
C THR A 193 -7.93 0.03 4.77
N GLY A 194 -9.18 -0.43 4.65
CA GLY A 194 -10.20 0.32 3.91
C GLY A 194 -9.93 0.45 2.41
N ASN A 195 -9.00 -0.33 1.85
CA ASN A 195 -8.72 -0.30 0.41
C ASN A 195 -9.71 -1.18 -0.34
N SER A 196 -9.98 -0.82 -1.59
CA SER A 196 -10.85 -1.58 -2.48
C SER A 196 -10.10 -1.97 -3.74
N GLN A 197 -10.30 -3.19 -4.19
CA GLN A 197 -9.91 -3.64 -5.50
C GLN A 197 -11.17 -4.14 -6.22
N PRO A 198 -11.67 -3.41 -7.22
CA PRO A 198 -12.86 -3.83 -7.95
C PRO A 198 -12.61 -5.15 -8.66
N ARG A 199 -13.64 -5.99 -8.70
CA ARG A 199 -13.62 -7.26 -9.43
C ARG A 199 -13.33 -7.01 -10.89
N THR A 200 -12.36 -7.75 -11.42
CA THR A 200 -11.96 -7.62 -12.82
C THR A 200 -12.02 -8.97 -13.53
N PRO A 201 -12.38 -9.00 -14.83
CA PRO A 201 -12.69 -10.26 -15.52
C PRO A 201 -11.47 -11.15 -15.80
N ASN A 202 -10.26 -10.66 -15.54
CA ASN A 202 -9.03 -11.37 -15.86
C ASN A 202 -8.34 -11.86 -14.58
N PRO A 203 -8.50 -13.13 -14.21
CA PRO A 203 -7.97 -13.69 -12.97
C PRO A 203 -6.48 -14.04 -13.02
N ASN A 204 -5.75 -13.59 -14.04
CA ASN A 204 -4.39 -14.06 -14.28
C ASN A 204 -3.39 -13.50 -13.23
N TYR A 205 -3.13 -14.37 -12.24
CA TYR A 205 -1.91 -14.56 -11.45
C TYR A 205 -1.51 -13.54 -10.38
N GLY A 206 -2.27 -12.46 -10.20
CA GLY A 206 -2.01 -11.47 -9.16
C GLY A 206 -2.51 -11.86 -7.76
N SER A 207 -2.03 -11.13 -6.76
CA SER A 207 -2.58 -11.07 -5.40
C SER A 207 -3.04 -9.65 -5.11
N SER A 208 -4.12 -9.52 -4.33
CA SER A 208 -4.56 -8.21 -3.86
C SER A 208 -3.59 -7.63 -2.84
N VAL A 209 -3.12 -8.46 -1.92
CA VAL A 209 -2.13 -8.06 -0.91
C VAL A 209 -1.13 -9.18 -0.78
N VAL A 210 0.15 -8.82 -0.75
CA VAL A 210 1.28 -9.73 -0.57
C VAL A 210 2.11 -9.30 0.63
N LEU A 211 2.44 -10.25 1.49
CA LEU A 211 3.41 -10.12 2.57
C LEU A 211 4.50 -11.17 2.37
N MET A 212 5.76 -10.77 2.16
CA MET A 212 6.85 -11.72 1.93
C MET A 212 8.20 -11.20 2.41
N ASP A 213 9.23 -12.03 2.22
CA ASP A 213 10.63 -11.75 2.54
C ASP A 213 10.90 -11.24 3.95
N GLY A 214 10.18 -11.75 4.95
CA GLY A 214 10.35 -11.35 6.35
C GLY A 214 9.42 -10.23 6.80
N ALA A 215 8.42 -9.84 6.00
CA ALA A 215 7.39 -8.89 6.43
C ALA A 215 6.66 -9.40 7.69
N HIS A 216 6.63 -8.59 8.75
CA HIS A 216 6.11 -9.02 10.05
C HIS A 216 5.34 -7.95 10.81
N ASP A 217 4.51 -8.35 11.77
CA ASP A 217 3.72 -7.42 12.60
C ASP A 217 2.86 -6.41 11.80
N ASN A 218 2.44 -6.76 10.58
CA ASN A 218 1.58 -5.89 9.75
C ASN A 218 0.09 -6.18 10.00
N ASP A 219 -0.76 -5.16 9.87
CA ASP A 219 -2.23 -5.27 9.96
C ASP A 219 -2.90 -5.02 8.60
N ILE A 220 -3.53 -6.05 8.05
CA ILE A 220 -4.29 -6.00 6.81
C ILE A 220 -5.78 -6.12 7.16
N SER A 221 -6.49 -5.00 7.24
CA SER A 221 -7.84 -5.01 7.80
C SER A 221 -8.90 -4.20 7.05
N ARG A 222 -10.12 -4.71 6.96
CA ARG A 222 -11.27 -4.00 6.35
C ARG A 222 -11.06 -3.61 4.89
N ASN A 223 -10.40 -4.46 4.11
CA ASN A 223 -10.24 -4.26 2.67
C ASN A 223 -11.30 -5.06 1.90
N THR A 224 -11.69 -4.59 0.71
CA THR A 224 -12.51 -5.33 -0.26
C THR A 224 -11.63 -5.75 -1.42
N LEU A 225 -11.33 -7.04 -1.52
CA LEU A 225 -10.30 -7.61 -2.38
C LEU A 225 -10.94 -8.53 -3.43
N SER A 226 -10.49 -8.41 -4.68
CA SER A 226 -10.98 -9.24 -5.79
C SER A 226 -10.07 -10.42 -6.14
N TRP A 227 -8.88 -10.49 -5.55
CA TRP A 227 -7.90 -11.55 -5.74
C TRP A 227 -7.43 -12.09 -4.39
N LYS A 228 -6.52 -13.06 -4.44
CA LYS A 228 -6.00 -13.71 -3.24
C LYS A 228 -5.23 -12.75 -2.34
N LEU A 229 -5.21 -13.05 -1.05
CA LEU A 229 -4.25 -12.49 -0.10
C LEU A 229 -3.14 -13.51 0.14
N PHE A 230 -1.89 -13.11 -0.02
CA PHE A 230 -0.73 -14.01 0.02
C PHE A 230 0.24 -13.66 1.16
N LEU A 231 0.55 -14.64 2.01
CA LEU A 231 1.61 -14.58 3.00
C LEU A 231 2.70 -15.60 2.59
N GLY A 232 3.80 -15.07 2.09
CA GLY A 232 4.93 -15.82 1.57
C GLY A 232 6.09 -15.95 2.55
N SER A 233 7.30 -16.05 1.98
CA SER A 233 8.49 -16.42 2.73
C SER A 233 8.76 -15.55 3.95
N GLY A 234 8.89 -16.18 5.11
CA GLY A 234 9.23 -15.50 6.37
C GLY A 234 8.14 -14.56 6.91
N ALA A 235 6.99 -14.46 6.26
CA ALA A 235 5.90 -13.60 6.72
C ALA A 235 5.42 -14.06 8.11
N SER A 236 5.55 -13.22 9.13
CA SER A 236 5.29 -13.66 10.51
C SER A 236 4.57 -12.63 11.37
N TYR A 237 3.79 -13.08 12.35
CA TYR A 237 3.06 -12.20 13.28
C TYR A 237 2.12 -11.18 12.62
N ASN A 238 1.76 -11.38 11.35
CA ASN A 238 0.84 -10.49 10.66
C ASN A 238 -0.60 -10.79 11.07
N ARG A 239 -1.44 -9.77 11.06
CA ARG A 239 -2.88 -9.87 11.30
C ARG A 239 -3.64 -9.55 10.02
N VAL A 240 -4.56 -10.42 9.63
CA VAL A 240 -5.46 -10.25 8.48
C VAL A 240 -6.87 -10.33 9.00
N SER A 241 -7.60 -9.21 9.05
CA SER A 241 -8.90 -9.18 9.72
C SER A 241 -10.01 -8.34 9.08
N GLY A 242 -11.25 -8.83 9.11
CA GLY A 242 -12.41 -8.05 8.63
C GLY A 242 -12.38 -7.73 7.14
N ASN A 243 -11.62 -8.47 6.32
CA ASN A 243 -11.57 -8.26 4.87
C ASN A 243 -12.70 -9.03 4.18
N VAL A 244 -13.15 -8.50 3.04
CA VAL A 244 -14.05 -9.19 2.12
C VAL A 244 -13.23 -9.58 0.90
N ILE A 245 -13.07 -10.87 0.64
CA ILE A 245 -12.24 -11.44 -0.43
C ILE A 245 -13.16 -12.21 -1.37
N SER A 246 -13.38 -11.71 -2.58
CA SER A 246 -14.23 -12.36 -3.59
C SER A 246 -13.38 -12.73 -4.80
N ILE A 247 -13.32 -14.02 -5.13
CA ILE A 247 -12.43 -14.53 -6.16
C ILE A 247 -13.27 -15.19 -7.26
N ASP A 248 -13.02 -14.85 -8.52
CA ASP A 248 -13.82 -15.34 -9.66
C ASP A 248 -13.12 -16.46 -10.45
N ALA A 249 -12.35 -17.28 -9.77
CA ALA A 249 -11.51 -18.27 -10.45
C ALA A 249 -11.52 -19.58 -9.70
N ALA A 250 -11.99 -20.62 -10.39
CA ALA A 250 -12.08 -22.00 -9.91
C ALA A 250 -10.73 -22.60 -9.47
N THR A 251 -9.60 -21.94 -9.78
CA THR A 251 -8.25 -22.37 -9.40
C THR A 251 -7.64 -21.54 -8.27
N SER A 252 -8.29 -20.48 -7.83
CA SER A 252 -7.67 -19.46 -6.96
C SER A 252 -8.04 -19.64 -5.49
N VAL A 253 -7.17 -19.19 -4.60
CA VAL A 253 -7.30 -19.35 -3.13
C VAL A 253 -7.69 -18.02 -2.52
N GLY A 254 -8.60 -18.00 -1.53
CA GLY A 254 -8.90 -16.81 -0.72
C GLY A 254 -7.67 -16.22 -0.05
N VAL A 255 -7.16 -16.94 0.95
CA VAL A 255 -5.92 -16.61 1.67
C VAL A 255 -4.92 -17.74 1.51
N GLN A 256 -3.73 -17.46 1.00
CA GLN A 256 -2.67 -18.45 0.81
C GLN A 256 -1.47 -18.15 1.71
N LEU A 257 -1.01 -19.17 2.46
CA LEU A 257 0.21 -19.17 3.24
C LEU A 257 1.17 -20.20 2.64
N ALA A 258 2.33 -19.76 2.15
CA ALA A 258 3.28 -20.61 1.46
C ALA A 258 4.72 -20.35 1.89
N ALA A 259 5.46 -21.42 2.21
CA ALA A 259 6.92 -21.29 2.32
C ALA A 259 7.55 -21.07 0.93
N GLN A 260 8.43 -20.09 0.84
CA GLN A 260 9.16 -19.72 -0.38
C GLN A 260 10.61 -19.39 -0.03
N TYR A 261 11.43 -19.04 -1.02
CA TYR A 261 12.76 -18.48 -0.76
C TYR A 261 12.62 -17.06 -0.20
N SER A 262 13.43 -16.68 0.80
CA SER A 262 13.56 -15.30 1.26
C SER A 262 15.02 -14.85 1.18
N ASP A 263 15.23 -13.71 0.54
CA ASP A 263 16.54 -13.06 0.48
C ASP A 263 16.98 -12.59 1.87
N CYS A 264 16.04 -12.07 2.66
CA CYS A 264 16.30 -11.57 4.02
C CYS A 264 16.70 -12.65 5.01
N MET A 265 16.17 -13.86 4.85
CA MET A 265 16.52 -15.00 5.70
C MET A 265 17.67 -15.84 5.13
N GLY A 266 18.17 -15.50 3.93
CA GLY A 266 19.25 -16.24 3.26
C GLY A 266 18.85 -17.67 2.86
N GLY A 267 17.55 -17.93 2.67
CA GLY A 267 17.06 -19.29 2.41
C GLY A 267 15.53 -19.42 2.46
N PRO A 268 15.02 -20.65 2.32
CA PRO A 268 13.59 -20.90 2.42
C PRO A 268 13.07 -20.59 3.83
N ALA A 269 11.94 -19.88 3.91
CA ALA A 269 11.27 -19.57 5.17
C ALA A 269 9.75 -19.77 5.01
N GLY A 270 9.11 -20.33 6.03
CA GLY A 270 7.66 -20.54 6.05
C GLY A 270 6.94 -19.46 6.85
N PRO A 271 5.68 -19.12 6.50
CA PRO A 271 4.86 -18.24 7.31
C PRO A 271 4.67 -18.78 8.73
N LEU A 272 4.78 -17.89 9.72
CA LEU A 272 4.80 -18.25 11.14
C LEU A 272 3.93 -17.33 11.98
N ARG A 273 3.04 -17.89 12.81
CA ARG A 273 2.28 -17.12 13.83
C ARG A 273 1.44 -15.96 13.27
N ASN A 274 0.97 -16.07 12.03
CA ASN A 274 0.01 -15.12 11.48
C ASN A 274 -1.40 -15.41 12.03
N VAL A 275 -2.23 -14.38 12.13
CA VAL A 275 -3.63 -14.47 12.56
C VAL A 275 -4.53 -13.99 11.43
N ILE A 276 -5.41 -14.88 10.95
CA ILE A 276 -6.38 -14.61 9.91
C ILE A 276 -7.77 -14.75 10.55
N GLU A 277 -8.46 -13.64 10.78
CA GLU A 277 -9.71 -13.68 11.54
C GLU A 277 -10.83 -12.80 11.00
N ASP A 278 -12.07 -13.22 11.21
CA ASP A 278 -13.26 -12.42 10.89
C ASP A 278 -13.31 -11.92 9.44
N ASN A 279 -12.75 -12.68 8.48
CA ASN A 279 -12.81 -12.34 7.06
C ASN A 279 -13.99 -13.05 6.37
N GLU A 280 -14.54 -12.42 5.34
CA GLU A 280 -15.51 -13.03 4.43
C GLU A 280 -14.79 -13.44 3.13
N ILE A 281 -14.80 -14.72 2.78
CA ILE A 281 -14.09 -15.28 1.63
C ILE A 281 -15.10 -15.97 0.72
N HIS A 282 -15.20 -15.57 -0.54
CA HIS A 282 -16.22 -16.06 -1.47
C HIS A 282 -15.62 -16.59 -2.77
N ASP A 283 -16.28 -17.61 -3.32
CA ASP A 283 -16.14 -18.10 -4.69
C ASP A 283 -14.71 -18.60 -5.04
N SER A 284 -13.93 -18.94 -4.01
CA SER A 284 -12.57 -19.50 -4.13
C SER A 284 -12.55 -21.01 -4.39
N ASN A 285 -11.43 -21.54 -4.86
CA ASN A 285 -11.17 -22.97 -4.84
C ASN A 285 -11.00 -23.51 -3.41
N PHE A 286 -10.07 -22.89 -2.69
CA PHE A 286 -9.88 -23.06 -1.25
C PHE A 286 -10.10 -21.71 -0.58
N GLY A 287 -10.86 -21.69 0.51
CA GLY A 287 -10.99 -20.46 1.30
C GLY A 287 -9.64 -20.05 1.86
N ILE A 288 -9.00 -20.96 2.59
CA ILE A 288 -7.66 -20.77 3.15
C ILE A 288 -6.78 -21.95 2.74
N PHE A 289 -5.61 -21.70 2.16
CA PHE A 289 -4.65 -22.74 1.79
C PHE A 289 -3.32 -22.50 2.49
N VAL A 290 -2.86 -23.50 3.24
CA VAL A 290 -1.63 -23.45 4.04
C VAL A 290 -0.73 -24.58 3.57
N HIS A 291 0.44 -24.26 3.05
CA HIS A 291 1.41 -25.29 2.68
C HIS A 291 2.82 -24.81 2.99
N GLY A 292 3.70 -25.74 3.34
CA GLY A 292 5.12 -25.46 3.35
C GLY A 292 5.74 -25.73 1.97
N GLY A 293 7.05 -25.88 1.94
CA GLY A 293 7.81 -26.01 0.71
C GLY A 293 9.31 -26.02 1.02
N PHE A 294 10.11 -26.63 0.14
CA PHE A 294 11.57 -26.67 0.28
C PHE A 294 12.06 -27.24 1.63
N GLY A 295 11.31 -28.18 2.23
CA GLY A 295 11.60 -28.75 3.54
C GLY A 295 11.33 -27.81 4.73
N VAL A 296 10.74 -26.65 4.49
CA VAL A 296 10.40 -25.66 5.53
C VAL A 296 8.90 -25.66 5.81
N MET A 297 8.59 -25.59 7.11
CA MET A 297 7.23 -25.68 7.62
C MET A 297 6.52 -24.33 7.63
N THR A 298 5.24 -24.33 7.26
CA THR A 298 4.30 -23.24 7.56
C THR A 298 3.57 -23.57 8.85
N THR A 299 3.82 -22.82 9.92
CA THR A 299 3.51 -23.31 11.27
C THR A 299 2.92 -22.27 12.23
N ARG A 300 2.09 -22.75 13.17
CA ARG A 300 1.50 -21.95 14.27
C ARG A 300 0.66 -20.76 13.81
N ASN A 301 0.10 -20.81 12.61
CA ASN A 301 -0.85 -19.80 12.14
C ASN A 301 -2.24 -20.10 12.71
N THR A 302 -3.03 -19.05 12.95
CA THR A 302 -4.39 -19.16 13.51
C THR A 302 -5.40 -18.61 12.51
N PHE A 303 -6.48 -19.36 12.27
CA PHE A 303 -7.61 -18.98 11.42
C PHE A 303 -8.90 -19.15 12.23
N ARG A 304 -9.63 -18.07 12.51
CA ARG A 304 -10.85 -18.11 13.34
C ARG A 304 -11.88 -17.08 12.93
N GLY A 305 -13.17 -17.35 13.13
CA GLY A 305 -14.24 -16.39 12.86
C GLY A 305 -14.44 -16.06 11.37
N ASN A 306 -13.69 -16.69 10.45
CA ASN A 306 -13.85 -16.43 9.02
C ASN A 306 -15.14 -17.08 8.49
N VAL A 307 -15.79 -16.43 7.54
CA VAL A 307 -16.94 -16.96 6.79
C VAL A 307 -16.48 -17.29 5.37
N ILE A 308 -16.44 -18.57 5.04
CA ILE A 308 -15.94 -19.07 3.76
C ILE A 308 -17.12 -19.59 2.94
N GLY A 309 -17.57 -18.79 1.97
CA GLY A 309 -18.71 -19.05 1.12
C GLY A 309 -18.35 -19.70 -0.22
N LYS A 310 -18.99 -20.83 -0.49
CA LYS A 310 -18.94 -21.60 -1.75
C LYS A 310 -17.53 -21.99 -2.22
N PRO A 311 -16.64 -22.51 -1.35
CA PRO A 311 -15.40 -23.07 -1.87
C PRO A 311 -15.68 -24.25 -2.81
N THR A 312 -14.87 -24.44 -3.86
CA THR A 312 -15.06 -25.56 -4.79
C THR A 312 -14.33 -26.85 -4.38
N GLN A 313 -13.31 -26.76 -3.53
CA GLN A 313 -12.58 -27.93 -3.01
C GLN A 313 -12.69 -28.10 -1.49
N ALA A 314 -12.35 -27.08 -0.70
CA ALA A 314 -12.49 -27.11 0.75
C ALA A 314 -12.52 -25.70 1.36
N GLY A 315 -13.09 -25.58 2.57
CA GLY A 315 -12.97 -24.36 3.36
C GLY A 315 -11.51 -24.02 3.66
N ILE A 316 -10.82 -24.94 4.34
CA ILE A 316 -9.40 -24.82 4.72
C ILE A 316 -8.63 -26.02 4.19
N SER A 317 -7.44 -25.82 3.64
CA SER A 317 -6.57 -26.92 3.25
C SER A 317 -5.18 -26.76 3.86
N PHE A 318 -4.79 -27.74 4.67
CA PHE A 318 -3.46 -27.88 5.24
C PHE A 318 -2.67 -28.85 4.36
N GLY A 319 -1.93 -28.33 3.40
CA GLY A 319 -1.08 -29.12 2.51
C GLY A 319 0.18 -29.67 3.20
N PRO A 320 1.02 -30.39 2.46
CA PRO A 320 2.31 -30.89 2.94
C PRO A 320 3.16 -29.80 3.59
N PHE A 321 3.93 -30.18 4.61
CA PHE A 321 4.78 -29.27 5.39
C PHE A 321 4.02 -28.13 6.08
N SER A 322 2.73 -28.31 6.36
CA SER A 322 2.02 -27.50 7.34
C SER A 322 2.07 -28.20 8.71
N ASP A 323 2.36 -27.44 9.78
CA ASP A 323 2.48 -28.02 11.12
C ASP A 323 1.90 -27.12 12.21
N ARG A 324 1.11 -27.67 13.14
CA ARG A 324 0.60 -26.94 14.33
C ARG A 324 -0.17 -25.67 14.00
N ASN A 325 -0.90 -25.63 12.89
CA ASN A 325 -1.80 -24.51 12.60
C ASN A 325 -3.18 -24.75 13.24
N ASP A 326 -3.90 -23.70 13.60
CA ASP A 326 -5.21 -23.79 14.24
C ASP A 326 -6.28 -23.14 13.34
N GLY A 327 -7.07 -23.96 12.67
CA GLY A 327 -8.17 -23.56 11.80
C GLY A 327 -9.55 -23.71 12.43
N ARG A 328 -9.66 -23.69 13.76
CA ARG A 328 -10.93 -23.89 14.44
C ARG A 328 -11.81 -22.64 14.48
N GLY A 329 -13.13 -22.84 14.44
CA GLY A 329 -14.10 -21.76 14.66
C GLY A 329 -14.34 -20.88 13.43
N ASN A 330 -14.17 -21.42 12.23
CA ASN A 330 -14.60 -20.78 10.99
C ASN A 330 -15.95 -21.34 10.56
N THR A 331 -16.67 -20.60 9.72
CA THR A 331 -17.92 -21.05 9.10
C THR A 331 -17.68 -21.33 7.63
N VAL A 332 -17.95 -22.56 7.18
CA VAL A 332 -17.86 -22.93 5.76
C VAL A 332 -19.26 -23.17 5.21
N ILE A 333 -19.63 -22.43 4.16
CA ILE A 333 -20.94 -22.50 3.52
C ILE A 333 -20.77 -23.16 2.14
N GLY A 334 -21.27 -24.36 1.96
CA GLY A 334 -21.22 -25.07 0.68
C GLY A 334 -21.22 -26.58 0.84
N PRO A 335 -21.31 -27.35 -0.26
CA PRO A 335 -21.35 -28.81 -0.22
C PRO A 335 -19.95 -29.45 -0.07
N VAL A 336 -18.90 -28.67 0.15
CA VAL A 336 -17.53 -29.15 0.21
C VAL A 336 -17.08 -29.43 1.65
N PRO A 337 -16.04 -30.25 1.86
CA PRO A 337 -15.47 -30.47 3.17
C PRO A 337 -15.07 -29.17 3.88
N TYR A 338 -15.21 -29.18 5.20
CA TYR A 338 -14.69 -28.10 6.04
C TYR A 338 -13.18 -27.93 5.85
N ALA A 339 -12.43 -29.03 5.99
CA ALA A 339 -10.99 -29.03 5.81
C ALA A 339 -10.46 -30.30 5.11
N ILE A 340 -9.30 -30.14 4.47
CA ILE A 340 -8.40 -31.21 4.00
C ILE A 340 -7.06 -31.02 4.73
N ASP A 341 -6.48 -32.09 5.27
CA ASP A 341 -5.25 -32.01 6.07
C ASP A 341 -4.26 -33.12 5.72
N ASP A 342 -3.26 -32.75 4.93
CA ASP A 342 -2.06 -33.53 4.60
C ASP A 342 -0.85 -33.08 5.46
N GLY A 343 -1.08 -32.21 6.44
CA GLY A 343 -0.07 -31.69 7.34
C GLY A 343 0.09 -32.53 8.61
N THR A 344 0.69 -31.92 9.63
CA THR A 344 0.87 -32.57 10.94
C THR A 344 0.40 -31.67 12.08
N ARG A 345 -0.29 -32.25 13.07
CA ARG A 345 -0.71 -31.55 14.29
C ARG A 345 -1.53 -30.26 14.06
N ASN A 346 -2.19 -30.12 12.91
CA ASN A 346 -3.12 -29.02 12.68
C ASN A 346 -4.41 -29.29 13.46
N LEU A 347 -5.11 -28.22 13.85
CA LEU A 347 -6.37 -28.29 14.60
C LEU A 347 -7.51 -27.75 13.72
N TRP A 348 -8.60 -28.50 13.63
CA TRP A 348 -9.82 -28.16 12.89
C TRP A 348 -10.94 -29.11 13.38
N PRO A 349 -12.25 -28.79 13.25
CA PRO A 349 -12.89 -27.63 12.62
C PRO A 349 -13.15 -26.42 13.52
#